data_AF-A0A645DCA2-F1
#
_entry.id   AF-A0A645DCA2-F1
#
_cell.length_a   1.000
_cell.length_b   1.000
_cell.length_c   1.000
_cell.angle_alpha   90.00
_cell.angle_beta   90.00
_cell.angle_gamma   90.00
#
_symmetry.space_group_name_H-M   'P 1'
#
loop_
_entity.id
_entity.type
_entity.pdbx_description
1 polymer ?
#
loop_
_entity_poly.entity_id
_entity_poly.type
_entity_poly.pdbx_seq_one_letter_code
_entity_poly.pdbx_strand_id
1 'polypeptide(L)' 'MIKKCSINDIKQIVDMVYRKNNEPEHNSAFCYRQYDPIQHDFMNCLTSDNNAVVGYYKDDTLAGVISF' A
#
# COMPACT_ATOMS: atom_id res chain seq x y z
N MET A 1 12.65 -8.85 4.24
CA MET A 1 13.03 -8.83 2.81
C MET A 1 12.28 -7.71 2.10
N ILE A 2 12.94 -6.97 1.20
CA ILE A 2 12.32 -5.96 0.33
C ILE A 2 12.03 -6.61 -1.02
N LYS A 3 10.80 -6.49 -1.55
CA LYS A 3 10.44 -7.02 -2.87
C LYS A 3 9.45 -6.12 -3.61
N LYS A 4 9.49 -6.14 -4.95
CA LYS A 4 8.44 -5.55 -5.80
C LYS A 4 7.15 -6.33 -5.58
N CYS A 5 6.06 -5.62 -5.33
CA CYS A 5 4.76 -6.22 -5.11
C CYS A 5 4.12 -6.64 -6.44
N SER A 6 3.36 -7.73 -6.40
CA SER A 6 2.55 -8.21 -7.50
C SER A 6 1.07 -7.88 -7.26
N ILE A 7 0.24 -8.11 -8.27
CA ILE A 7 -1.21 -8.00 -8.12
C ILE A 7 -1.76 -8.91 -7.01
N ASN A 8 -1.12 -10.05 -6.73
CA ASN A 8 -1.53 -10.96 -5.65
C ASN A 8 -1.27 -10.37 -4.25
N ASP A 9 -0.34 -9.42 -4.13
CA ASP A 9 -0.02 -8.75 -2.87
C ASP A 9 -0.98 -7.59 -2.58
N ILE A 10 -1.77 -7.13 -3.56
CA ILE A 10 -2.54 -5.88 -3.45
C ILE A 10 -3.50 -5.88 -2.27
N LYS A 11 -4.19 -6.99 -2.03
CA LYS A 11 -5.15 -7.08 -0.93
C LYS A 11 -4.47 -6.81 0.42
N GLN A 12 -3.28 -7.38 0.64
CA GLN A 12 -2.54 -7.17 1.89
C GLN A 12 -2.08 -5.72 2.04
N ILE A 13 -1.67 -5.08 0.94
CA ILE A 13 -1.29 -3.67 0.91
C ILE A 13 -2.48 -2.79 1.28
N VAL A 14 -3.62 -2.97 0.61
CA VAL A 14 -4.83 -2.17 0.84
C VAL A 14 -5.36 -2.38 2.26
N ASP A 15 -5.39 -3.62 2.75
CA ASP A 15 -5.80 -3.94 4.12
C ASP A 15 -4.92 -3.21 5.16
N MET A 16 -3.61 -3.14 4.93
CA MET A 16 -2.66 -2.46 5.81
C MET A 16 -2.83 -0.93 5.76
N VAL A 17 -2.87 -0.36 4.57
CA VAL A 17 -2.99 1.10 4.37
C VAL A 17 -4.34 1.60 4.87
N TYR A 18 -5.42 0.88 4.62
CA TYR A 18 -6.75 1.21 5.17
C TYR A 18 -6.73 1.29 6.70
N ARG A 19 -6.12 0.31 7.37
CA ARG A 19 -5.99 0.35 8.84
C ARG A 19 -5.18 1.55 9.30
N LYS A 20 -4.02 1.79 8.66
CA LYS A 20 -3.10 2.88 9.03
C LYS A 20 -3.72 4.27 8.81
N ASN A 21 -4.32 4.53 7.65
CA ASN A 21 -4.94 5.82 7.33
C ASN A 21 -6.15 6.17 8.23
N ASN A 22 -6.71 5.18 8.93
CA ASN A 22 -7.80 5.35 9.89
C ASN A 22 -7.31 5.46 11.34
N GLU A 23 -6.01 5.32 11.61
CA GLU A 23 -5.43 5.66 12.91
C GLU A 23 -5.40 7.20 13.08
N PRO A 24 -5.58 7.73 14.31
CA PRO A 24 -5.43 9.16 14.55
C PRO A 24 -3.98 9.61 14.32
N GLU A 25 -3.79 10.65 13.50
CA GLU A 25 -2.48 11.19 13.18
C GLU A 25 -2.46 12.71 13.40
N HIS A 26 -1.33 13.22 13.90
CA HIS A 26 -1.16 14.65 14.22
C HIS A 26 -0.77 15.52 13.01
N ASN A 27 -0.26 14.91 11.94
CA ASN A 27 0.14 15.57 10.69
C ASN A 27 0.13 14.51 9.59
N SER A 28 -0.74 14.65 8.59
CA SER A 28 -0.65 13.82 7.39
C SER A 28 -0.86 14.64 6.12
N ALA A 29 -0.15 14.27 5.06
CA ALA A 29 -0.58 14.57 3.70
C ALA A 29 -1.95 13.92 3.45
N PHE A 30 -2.66 14.34 2.41
CA PHE A 30 -3.94 13.72 2.05
C PHE A 30 -3.78 12.21 1.85
N CYS A 31 -4.56 11.41 2.58
CA CYS A 31 -4.61 9.96 2.47
C CYS A 31 -6.07 9.50 2.44
N TYR A 32 -6.42 8.65 1.47
CA TYR A 32 -7.76 8.06 1.41
C TYR A 32 -8.03 7.20 2.65
N ARG A 33 -9.22 7.34 3.24
CA ARG A 33 -9.65 6.52 4.39
C ARG A 33 -10.60 5.41 4.00
N GLN A 34 -11.16 5.47 2.80
CA GLN A 34 -12.05 4.47 2.23
C GLN A 34 -11.24 3.40 1.50
N TYR A 35 -11.72 2.15 1.55
CA TYR A 35 -11.02 1.01 0.96
C TYR A 35 -10.88 1.10 -0.57
N ASP A 36 -11.98 1.38 -1.28
CA ASP A 36 -12.00 1.34 -2.75
C ASP A 36 -11.06 2.38 -3.40
N PRO A 37 -10.99 3.64 -2.94
CA PRO A 37 -10.01 4.59 -3.45
C PRO A 37 -8.56 4.17 -3.21
N ILE A 38 -8.25 3.57 -2.05
CA ILE A 38 -6.91 3.03 -1.76
C ILE A 38 -6.59 1.90 -2.73
N GLN A 39 -7.52 0.96 -2.93
CA GLN A 39 -7.34 -0.14 -3.87
C GLN A 39 -7.12 0.35 -5.30
N HIS A 40 -7.90 1.34 -5.73
CA HIS A 40 -7.77 1.91 -7.07
C HIS A 40 -6.39 2.54 -7.28
N ASP A 41 -5.90 3.29 -6.30
CA ASP A 41 -4.59 3.95 -6.37
C ASP A 41 -3.44 2.93 -6.50
N PHE A 42 -3.41 1.91 -5.64
CA PHE A 42 -2.38 0.86 -5.72
C PHE A 42 -2.50 -0.01 -6.97
N MET A 43 -3.72 -0.25 -7.48
CA MET A 43 -3.90 -0.93 -8.77
C MET A 43 -3.24 -0.14 -9.90
N ASN A 44 -3.45 1.18 -9.94
CA ASN A 44 -2.84 2.05 -10.95
C ASN A 44 -1.30 2.07 -10.81
N CYS A 45 -0.77 2.05 -9.59
CA CYS A 45 0.67 1.94 -9.36
C CYS A 45 1.25 0.60 -9.83
N LEU A 46 0.52 -0.51 -9.69
CA LEU A 46 1.00 -1.83 -10.10
C LEU A 46 0.93 -2.07 -11.61
N THR A 47 0.00 -1.41 -12.30
CA THR A 47 -0.19 -1.55 -13.76
C THR A 47 0.55 -0.49 -14.58
N SER A 48 1.05 0.57 -13.94
CA SER A 48 1.88 1.59 -14.58
C SER A 48 3.32 1.12 -14.74
N ASP A 49 3.89 1.30 -15.93
CA ASP A 49 5.31 1.02 -16.20
C ASP A 49 6.25 2.02 -15.50
N ASN A 50 5.74 3.18 -15.10
CA ASN A 50 6.52 4.25 -14.47
C ASN A 50 6.50 4.20 -12.94
N ASN A 51 5.65 3.36 -12.35
CA ASN A 51 5.46 3.32 -10.91
C ASN A 51 5.99 1.99 -10.35
N ALA A 52 6.37 2.01 -9.07
CA ALA A 52 6.73 0.81 -8.34
C ALA A 52 6.06 0.80 -6.97
N VAL A 53 5.49 -0.35 -6.63
CA VAL A 53 5.05 -0.65 -5.26
C VAL A 53 6.03 -1.65 -4.67
N VAL A 54 6.65 -1.28 -3.56
CA VAL A 54 7.67 -2.07 -2.88
C VAL A 54 7.21 -2.37 -1.46
N GLY A 55 7.18 -3.66 -1.11
CA GLY A 55 6.79 -4.13 0.21
C GLY A 55 8.01 -4.52 1.05
N TYR A 56 7.98 -4.17 2.34
CA TYR A 56 8.90 -4.67 3.35
C TYR A 56 8.22 -5.80 4.14
N TYR A 57 8.83 -6.99 4.11
CA TYR A 57 8.31 -8.19 4.75
C TYR A 57 9.20 -8.60 5.93
N LYS A 58 8.57 -8.89 7.07
CA LYS A 58 9.18 -9.46 8.27
C LYS A 58 8.48 -10.78 8.57
N ASP A 59 9.25 -11.87 8.65
CA ASP A 59 8.73 -13.22 8.88
C ASP A 59 7.55 -13.57 7.94
N ASP A 60 7.78 -13.34 6.63
CA ASP A 60 6.81 -13.48 5.53
C ASP A 60 5.52 -12.64 5.63
N THR A 61 5.40 -11.78 6.63
CA THR A 61 4.28 -10.86 6.82
C THR A 61 4.62 -9.48 6.28
N LEU A 62 3.73 -8.87 5.49
CA LEU A 62 3.87 -7.49 5.04
C LEU A 62 3.84 -6.55 6.25
N ALA A 63 4.93 -5.81 6.46
CA ALA A 63 5.11 -4.90 7.59
C ALA A 63 5.18 -3.43 7.17
N GLY A 64 5.39 -3.14 5.89
CA GLY A 64 5.39 -1.79 5.34
C GLY A 64 5.33 -1.78 3.82
N VAL A 65 4.93 -0.64 3.26
CA VAL A 65 4.84 -0.44 1.81
C VAL A 65 5.30 0.97 1.47
N ILE A 66 5.93 1.11 0.30
CA ILE A 66 6.20 2.39 -0.35
C ILE A 66 5.78 2.30 -1.82
N SER A 67 5.17 3.37 -2.32
CA SER A 67 4.85 3.56 -3.74
C SER A 67 5.46 4.86 -4.24
N PHE A 68 6.04 4.84 -5.44
CA PHE A 68 6.61 6.00 -6.12
C PHE A 68 6.52 5.84 -7.63
#